data_AF-A0A8X6YL36-F1
#
_entry.id   AF-A0A8X6YL36-F1
#
_cell.length_a   1.000
_cell.length_b   1.000
_cell.length_c   1.000
_cell.angle_alpha   90.00
_cell.angle_beta   90.00
_cell.angle_gamma   90.00
#
_symmetry.space_group_name_H-M   'P 1'
#
loop_
_entity.id
_entity.type
_entity.pdbx_description
1 polymer ?
#
loop_
_entity_poly.entity_id
_entity_poly.type
_entity_poly.pdbx_seq_one_letter_code
_entity_poly.pdbx_strand_id
1 'polypeptide(L)'
;MKNANLWLFTEELADTPKRELIDEAKESSCWKQGADFIREIGGSLKALRRVINTAIVSMNRALTDVYRNDLCIAALFLSAKMKPFSLEHIIKTAHSFT
;
A
#
# COMPACT_ATOMS: atom_id res chain seq x y z
N MET A 1 -16.98 -20.79 7.07
CA MET A 1 -15.65 -20.39 7.58
C MET A 1 -14.95 -19.60 6.49
N LYS A 2 -14.51 -18.37 6.74
CA LYS A 2 -13.77 -17.59 5.73
C LYS A 2 -12.40 -18.25 5.51
N ASN A 3 -12.04 -18.55 4.26
CA ASN A 3 -10.76 -19.15 3.90
C ASN A 3 -9.60 -18.24 4.37
N ALA A 4 -8.94 -18.63 5.46
CA ALA A 4 -7.84 -17.87 6.06
C ALA A 4 -6.59 -17.80 5.15
N ASN A 5 -6.50 -18.69 4.15
CA ASN A 5 -5.35 -18.85 3.28
C ASN A 5 -5.47 -18.10 1.94
N LEU A 6 -6.58 -17.40 1.68
CA LEU A 6 -6.84 -16.72 0.40
C LEU A 6 -5.77 -15.68 0.00
N TRP A 7 -4.91 -15.28 0.94
CA TRP A 7 -3.91 -14.22 0.76
C TRP A 7 -2.51 -14.64 1.24
N LEU A 8 -2.29 -15.95 1.42
CA LEU A 8 -1.00 -16.52 1.77
C LEU A 8 -0.46 -17.23 0.53
N PHE A 9 0.64 -16.72 -0.01
CA PHE A 9 1.27 -17.21 -1.21
C PHE A 9 2.67 -17.74 -0.84
N THR A 10 3.08 -18.86 -1.42
CA THR A 10 4.44 -19.42 -1.26
C THR A 10 5.18 -19.45 -2.58
N GLU A 11 4.77 -20.32 -3.50
CA GLU A 11 5.40 -20.47 -4.83
C GLU A 11 4.85 -19.46 -5.84
N GLU A 12 3.60 -19.01 -5.64
CA GLU A 12 2.91 -18.01 -6.48
C GLU A 12 3.52 -16.60 -6.36
N LEU A 13 4.44 -16.37 -5.42
CA LEU A 13 5.24 -15.13 -5.36
C LEU A 13 6.28 -15.03 -6.48
N ALA A 14 6.69 -16.16 -7.07
CA ALA A 14 7.64 -16.17 -8.18
C ALA A 14 6.95 -15.85 -9.53
N ASP A 15 5.63 -16.05 -9.61
CA ASP A 15 4.81 -15.88 -10.81
C ASP A 15 3.67 -14.88 -10.54
N THR A 16 4.04 -13.67 -10.11
CA THR A 16 3.06 -12.61 -9.92
C THR A 16 2.55 -12.12 -11.29
N PRO A 17 1.30 -11.64 -11.41
CA PRO A 17 0.80 -11.03 -12.65
C PRO A 17 1.69 -9.89 -13.19
N LYS A 18 2.51 -9.29 -12.33
CA LYS A 18 3.46 -8.23 -12.71
C LYS A 18 4.73 -8.76 -13.36
N ARG A 19 5.07 -10.04 -13.17
CA ARG A 19 6.28 -10.67 -13.70
C ARG A 19 6.26 -10.76 -15.23
N GLU A 20 5.09 -10.71 -15.83
CA GLU A 20 4.91 -10.58 -17.29
C GLU A 20 5.36 -9.22 -17.86
N LEU A 21 5.41 -8.19 -17.01
CA LEU A 21 5.67 -6.79 -17.41
C LEU A 21 6.99 -6.24 -16.86
N ILE A 22 7.42 -6.68 -15.67
CA ILE A 22 8.60 -6.16 -14.98
C ILE A 22 9.43 -7.28 -14.33
N ASP A 23 10.74 -7.09 -14.32
CA ASP A 23 11.70 -7.96 -13.65
C ASP A 23 11.54 -7.92 -12.11
N GLU A 24 11.96 -8.99 -11.44
CA GLU A 24 11.86 -9.19 -9.99
C GLU A 24 12.43 -8.03 -9.19
N ALA A 25 13.61 -7.56 -9.59
CA ALA A 25 14.31 -6.48 -8.90
C ALA A 25 13.53 -5.17 -9.00
N LYS A 26 12.87 -4.92 -10.14
CA LYS A 26 12.02 -3.74 -10.34
C LYS A 26 10.72 -3.84 -9.55
N GLU A 27 10.10 -5.02 -9.52
CA GLU A 27 8.92 -5.27 -8.70
C GLU A 27 9.21 -5.08 -7.21
N SER A 28 10.30 -5.67 -6.71
CA SER A 28 10.74 -5.54 -5.32
C SER A 28 11.06 -4.08 -4.95
N SER A 29 11.75 -3.37 -5.84
CA SER A 29 12.04 -1.94 -5.65
C SER A 29 10.76 -1.11 -5.60
N CYS A 30 9.79 -1.42 -6.46
CA CYS A 30 8.50 -0.76 -6.53
C CYS A 30 7.69 -0.95 -5.24
N TRP A 31 7.63 -2.17 -4.70
CA TRP A 31 7.00 -2.43 -3.41
C TRP A 31 7.68 -1.70 -2.25
N LYS A 32 9.02 -1.66 -2.26
CA LYS A 32 9.79 -0.97 -1.23
C LYS A 32 9.54 0.53 -1.25
N GLN A 33 9.63 1.16 -2.42
CA GLN A 33 9.32 2.57 -2.61
C GLN A 33 7.90 2.89 -2.13
N GLY A 34 6.97 1.98 -2.39
CA GLY A 34 5.60 2.17 -1.95
C GLY A 34 5.36 2.11 -0.45
N ALA A 35 5.99 1.14 0.20
CA ALA A 35 5.95 1.06 1.64
C ALA A 35 6.62 2.28 2.31
N ASP A 36 7.71 2.79 1.73
CA ASP A 36 8.40 3.97 2.25
C ASP A 36 7.54 5.23 2.10
N PHE A 37 6.88 5.42 0.96
CA PHE A 37 5.93 6.52 0.73
C PHE A 37 4.73 6.49 1.70
N ILE A 38 4.12 5.31 1.93
CA ILE A 38 3.03 5.16 2.91
C ILE A 38 3.51 5.52 4.33
N ARG A 39 4.74 5.12 4.70
CA ARG A 39 5.31 5.44 6.02
C ARG A 39 5.54 6.93 6.18
N GLU A 40 6.04 7.60 5.15
CA GLU A 40 6.32 9.03 5.17
C GLU A 40 5.03 9.85 5.32
N ILE A 41 4.02 9.57 4.49
CA ILE A 41 2.70 10.23 4.61
C ILE A 41 2.03 9.87 5.94
N GLY A 42 2.04 8.59 6.31
CA GLY A 42 1.45 8.12 7.57
C GLY A 42 2.10 8.75 8.80
N GLY A 43 3.42 8.90 8.81
CA GLY A 43 4.17 9.59 9.87
C GLY A 43 3.81 11.06 9.96
N SER A 44 3.69 11.73 8.81
CA SER A 44 3.32 13.15 8.72
C SER A 44 1.90 13.42 9.20
N LEU A 45 0.99 12.47 8.95
CA LEU A 45 -0.39 12.49 9.45
C LEU A 45 -0.52 12.05 10.92
N LYS A 46 0.59 11.71 11.59
CA LYS A 46 0.61 11.10 12.93
C LYS A 46 -0.31 9.88 13.03
N ALA A 47 -0.46 9.13 11.92
CA ALA A 47 -1.30 7.95 11.88
C ALA A 47 -0.74 6.87 12.83
N LEU A 48 -1.63 6.10 13.45
CA LEU A 48 -1.20 4.99 14.28
C LEU A 48 -0.42 3.98 13.43
N ARG A 49 0.65 3.41 13.98
CA ARG A 49 1.46 2.37 13.32
C ARG A 49 0.65 1.19 12.77
N ARG A 50 -0.49 0.87 13.40
CA ARG A 50 -1.45 -0.13 12.90
C ARG A 50 -2.12 0.28 11.58
N VAL A 51 -2.47 1.55 11.40
CA VAL A 51 -3.06 2.09 10.17
C VAL A 51 -2.03 2.03 9.03
N ILE A 52 -0.79 2.45 9.30
CA ILE A 52 0.32 2.39 8.34
C ILE A 52 0.57 0.94 7.88
N ASN A 53 0.64 -0.01 8.83
CA ASN A 53 0.84 -1.42 8.50
C ASN A 53 -0.34 -2.00 7.70
N THR A 54 -1.57 -1.61 8.03
CA THR A 54 -2.77 -2.06 7.30
C THR A 54 -2.77 -1.52 5.86
N ALA A 55 -2.30 -0.29 5.67
CA ALA A 55 -2.21 0.33 4.35
C ALA A 55 -1.16 -0.37 3.46
N ILE A 56 0.01 -0.71 4.02
CA ILE A 56 1.05 -1.46 3.30
C ILE A 56 0.52 -2.83 2.85
N VAL A 57 -0.16 -3.55 3.75
CA VAL A 57 -0.75 -4.85 3.40
C VAL A 57 -1.85 -4.70 2.35
N SER A 58 -2.66 -3.64 2.42
CA SER A 58 -3.70 -3.37 1.42
C SER A 58 -3.11 -3.04 0.05
N MET A 59 -2.02 -2.27 0.01
CA MET A 59 -1.27 -1.95 -1.20
C MET A 59 -0.65 -3.19 -1.83
N ASN A 60 -0.01 -4.07 -1.04
CA ASN A 60 0.58 -5.32 -1.53
C ASN A 60 -0.45 -6.28 -2.14
N ARG A 61 -1.71 -6.16 -1.74
CA ARG A 61 -2.82 -6.99 -2.23
C ARG A 61 -3.51 -6.42 -3.45
N ALA A 62 -3.19 -5.18 -3.83
CA ALA A 62 -3.73 -4.58 -5.04
C ALA A 62 -3.04 -5.20 -6.26
N LEU A 63 -3.84 -5.88 -7.10
CA LEU A 63 -3.39 -6.52 -8.34
C LEU A 63 -3.21 -5.51 -9.48
N THR A 64 -2.78 -4.29 -9.18
CA THR A 64 -2.65 -3.21 -10.19
C THR A 64 -1.25 -3.21 -10.78
N ASP A 65 -1.13 -3.20 -12.10
CA ASP A 65 0.15 -3.24 -12.83
C ASP A 65 1.12 -2.14 -12.41
N VAL A 66 0.60 -0.97 -12.03
CA VAL A 66 1.43 0.18 -11.67
C VAL A 66 1.14 0.58 -10.23
N TYR A 67 2.18 0.50 -9.40
CA TYR A 67 2.22 1.23 -8.14
C TYR A 67 2.19 2.73 -8.46
N ARG A 68 1.14 3.42 -8.04
CA ARG A 68 1.06 4.87 -8.11
C ARG A 68 0.93 5.43 -6.71
N ASN A 69 1.49 6.61 -6.48
CA ASN A 69 1.33 7.34 -5.22
C ASN A 69 -0.16 7.48 -4.84
N ASP A 70 -1.04 7.62 -5.83
CA ASP A 70 -2.51 7.63 -5.65
C ASP A 70 -3.05 6.36 -5.00
N LEU A 71 -2.55 5.18 -5.40
CA LEU A 71 -2.95 3.89 -4.81
C LEU A 71 -2.53 3.80 -3.35
N CYS A 72 -1.36 4.33 -3.01
CA CYS A 72 -0.91 4.40 -1.63
C CYS A 72 -1.72 5.32 -0.76
N ILE A 73 -2.06 6.49 -1.28
CA ILE A 73 -2.93 7.44 -0.60
C ILE A 73 -4.31 6.81 -0.41
N ALA A 74 -4.84 6.11 -1.42
CA ALA A 74 -6.11 5.39 -1.31
C ALA A 74 -6.05 4.23 -0.28
N ALA A 75 -4.97 3.46 -0.24
CA ALA A 75 -4.77 2.38 0.72
C ALA A 75 -4.64 2.92 2.16
N LEU A 76 -3.91 4.03 2.33
CA LEU A 76 -3.78 4.73 3.60
C LEU A 76 -5.12 5.32 4.04
N PHE A 77 -5.87 5.92 3.12
CA PHE A 77 -7.20 6.44 3.36
C PHE A 77 -8.17 5.35 3.79
N LEU A 78 -8.22 4.22 3.08
CA LEU A 78 -9.08 3.08 3.42
C LEU A 78 -8.75 2.55 4.82
N SER A 79 -7.46 2.41 5.13
CA SER A 79 -6.98 1.96 6.43
C SER A 79 -7.26 2.96 7.55
N ALA A 80 -7.14 4.25 7.24
CA ALA A 80 -7.44 5.34 8.15
C ALA A 80 -8.92 5.44 8.43
N LYS A 81 -9.80 5.24 7.43
CA LYS A 81 -11.27 5.25 7.54
C LYS A 81 -11.84 4.16 8.45
N MET A 82 -11.06 3.09 8.70
CA MET A 82 -11.36 2.15 9.78
C MET A 82 -11.19 2.78 11.19
N LYS A 83 -10.80 4.05 11.26
CA LYS A 83 -10.65 4.96 12.42
C LYS A 83 -11.08 6.40 12.00
N PRO A 84 -11.24 7.38 12.91
CA PRO A 84 -11.83 8.67 12.55
C PRO A 84 -10.75 9.65 12.06
N PHE A 85 -10.51 9.71 10.75
CA PHE A 85 -9.72 10.77 10.12
C PHE A 85 -10.50 11.38 8.94
N SER A 86 -10.45 12.71 8.75
CA SER A 86 -11.12 13.36 7.63
C SER A 86 -10.30 13.20 6.33
N LEU A 87 -10.99 12.90 5.23
CA LEU A 87 -10.42 12.73 3.88
C LEU A 87 -9.55 13.94 3.46
N GLU A 88 -9.99 15.13 3.82
CA GLU A 88 -9.32 16.39 3.49
C GLU A 88 -7.91 16.49 4.12
N HIS A 89 -7.74 16.01 5.35
CA HIS A 89 -6.44 16.04 6.02
C HIS A 89 -5.43 15.14 5.31
N ILE A 90 -5.88 13.96 4.87
CA ILE A 90 -5.03 12.98 4.18
C ILE A 90 -4.56 13.50 2.82
N ILE A 91 -5.47 14.11 2.04
CA ILE A 91 -5.16 14.65 0.71
C ILE A 91 -4.20 15.85 0.80
N LYS A 92 -4.44 16.79 1.72
CA LYS A 92 -3.58 17.99 1.89
C LYS A 92 -2.15 17.63 2.26
N THR A 93 -1.96 16.68 3.16
CA THR A 93 -0.62 16.24 3.55
C THR A 93 0.06 15.50 2.41
N ALA A 94 -0.64 14.63 1.67
CA ALA A 94 -0.06 13.91 0.54
C ALA A 94 0.46 14.84 -0.58
N HIS A 95 -0.28 15.89 -0.92
CA HIS A 95 0.15 16.88 -1.91
C HIS A 95 1.38 17.70 -1.50
N SER A 96 1.77 17.67 -0.22
CA SER A 96 2.99 18.35 0.25
C SER A 96 4.27 17.55 -0.04
N PHE A 97 4.14 16.27 -0.43
CA PHE A 97 5.25 15.33 -0.70
C PHE A 97 5.41 14.96 -2.18
N THR A 98 4.64 15.60 -3.08
CA THR A 98 4.71 15.38 -4.54
C THR A 98 5.43 16.55 -5.20
#